data_AF-A0A5C7I924-F1
#
_entry.id   AF-A0A5C7I924-F1
#
_cell.length_a   1.000
_cell.length_b   1.000
_cell.length_c   1.000
_cell.angle_alpha   90.00
_cell.angle_beta   90.00
_cell.angle_gamma   90.00
#
_symmetry.space_group_name_H-M   'P 1'
#
loop_
_entity.id
_entity.type
_entity.pdbx_description
1 polymer ?
#
loop_
_entity_poly.entity_id
_entity_poly.type
_entity_poly.pdbx_seq_one_letter_code
_entity_poly.pdbx_strand_id
1 'polypeptide(L)'
;MAMLQFTISKLLTNSDINTKLALPTQILVHIPVMEGNHFLDLQVMDSKEQQWTLRYYTRPGGNRASPVFTVGWLQFVRAKHLQVGDELTFDGYQVRADDGELQVQYRIQRREEQSVLFTKKNAAIIYSIGLSSVTENIK
;
A
#
# COMPACT_ATOMS: atom_id res chain seq x y z
N MET A 1 -15.24 15.57 -10.58
CA MET A 1 -13.85 15.21 -10.93
C MET A 1 -13.08 15.00 -9.64
N ALA A 2 -12.30 13.92 -9.53
CA ALA A 2 -11.46 13.66 -8.36
C ALA A 2 -10.08 14.30 -8.58
N MET A 3 -9.58 15.03 -7.59
CA MET A 3 -8.27 15.66 -7.61
C MET A 3 -7.36 14.98 -6.59
N LEU A 4 -6.22 14.45 -7.02
CA LEU A 4 -5.23 13.88 -6.11
C LEU A 4 -4.69 14.98 -5.19
N GLN A 5 -4.85 14.80 -3.88
CA GLN A 5 -4.38 15.74 -2.85
C GLN A 5 -3.01 15.32 -2.30
N PHE A 6 -2.81 14.02 -2.09
CA PHE A 6 -1.53 13.48 -1.64
C PHE A 6 -1.39 12.01 -2.01
N THR A 7 -0.12 11.58 -2.10
CA THR A 7 0.29 10.18 -2.17
C THR A 7 1.44 9.99 -1.20
N ILE A 8 1.36 8.96 -0.36
CA ILE A 8 2.49 8.48 0.42
C ILE A 8 2.78 7.05 0.03
N SER A 9 4.06 6.67 0.00
CA SER A 9 4.45 5.28 -0.16
C SER A 9 5.38 4.83 0.96
N LYS A 10 5.36 3.52 1.21
CA LYS A 10 6.23 2.89 2.21
C LYS A 10 6.47 1.42 1.85
N LEU A 11 7.73 1.00 2.00
CA LEU A 11 8.09 -0.42 2.04
C LEU A 11 7.69 -1.05 3.38
N LEU A 12 6.91 -2.11 3.33
CA LEU A 12 6.38 -2.77 4.52
C LEU A 12 7.48 -3.53 5.26
N THR A 13 7.61 -3.24 6.56
CA THR A 13 8.56 -3.92 7.46
C THR A 13 7.91 -5.10 8.18
N ASN A 14 8.72 -5.91 8.87
CA ASN A 14 8.21 -7.00 9.70
C ASN A 14 7.18 -6.52 10.75
N SER A 15 7.41 -5.35 11.35
CA SER A 15 6.46 -4.78 12.32
C SER A 15 5.16 -4.37 11.67
N ASP A 16 5.21 -3.83 10.43
CA ASP A 16 4.01 -3.43 9.71
C ASP A 16 3.12 -4.63 9.41
N ILE A 17 3.69 -5.74 8.94
CA ILE A 17 2.92 -6.94 8.61
C ILE A 17 2.31 -7.62 9.85
N ASN A 18 3.03 -7.64 10.96
CA ASN A 18 2.62 -8.42 12.14
C ASN A 18 1.85 -7.62 13.19
N THR A 19 1.90 -6.29 13.19
CA THR A 19 1.33 -5.47 14.27
C THR A 19 0.43 -4.33 13.76
N LYS A 20 1.04 -3.28 13.23
CA LYS A 20 0.38 -2.04 12.79
C LYS A 20 1.26 -1.36 11.76
N LEU A 21 0.66 -0.75 10.75
CA LEU A 21 1.40 0.02 9.76
C LEU A 21 1.81 1.37 10.35
N ALA A 22 3.10 1.63 10.50
CA ALA A 22 3.60 2.98 10.78
C ALA A 22 3.64 3.79 9.49
N LEU A 23 3.03 4.97 9.47
CA LEU A 23 2.96 5.84 8.30
C LEU A 23 4.07 6.91 8.35
N PRO A 24 4.58 7.35 7.19
CA PRO A 24 5.45 8.52 7.10
C PRO A 24 4.80 9.74 7.78
N THR A 25 5.57 10.53 8.53
CA THR A 25 5.05 11.68 9.29
C THR A 25 4.47 12.78 8.41
N GLN A 26 4.83 12.81 7.12
CA GLN A 26 4.31 13.72 6.11
C GLN A 26 2.78 13.61 5.97
N ILE A 27 2.18 12.47 6.31
CA ILE A 27 0.71 12.33 6.26
C ILE A 27 -0.03 13.25 7.25
N LEU A 28 0.64 13.68 8.32
CA LEU A 28 0.03 14.49 9.38
C LEU A 28 -0.50 15.84 8.88
N VAL A 29 0.11 16.42 7.83
CA VAL A 29 -0.39 17.68 7.23
C VAL A 29 -1.63 17.47 6.36
N HIS A 30 -1.88 16.23 5.94
CA HIS A 30 -2.99 15.90 5.03
C HIS A 30 -4.22 15.36 5.78
N ILE A 31 -4.01 14.65 6.89
CA ILE A 31 -5.08 14.08 7.72
C ILE A 31 -4.94 14.62 9.15
N PRO A 32 -5.49 15.80 9.44
CA PRO A 32 -5.50 16.34 10.79
C PRO A 32 -6.47 15.56 11.68
N VAL A 33 -6.03 15.19 12.89
CA VAL A 33 -6.91 14.67 13.94
C VAL A 33 -7.33 15.84 14.82
N MET A 34 -8.64 15.99 15.05
CA MET A 34 -9.18 17.09 15.87
C MET A 34 -8.63 17.05 17.30
N GLU A 35 -8.46 18.23 17.91
CA GLU A 35 -8.03 18.35 19.30
C GLU A 35 -8.95 17.56 20.24
N GLY A 36 -8.36 16.86 21.20
CA GLY A 36 -9.07 15.96 22.12
C GLY A 36 -9.33 14.55 21.58
N ASN A 37 -9.17 14.34 20.26
CA ASN A 37 -9.20 13.01 19.64
C ASN A 37 -7.79 12.54 19.27
N HIS A 38 -7.61 11.22 19.24
CA HIS A 38 -6.32 10.58 18.89
C HIS A 38 -6.44 9.60 17.75
N PHE A 39 -7.63 9.45 17.17
CA PHE A 39 -7.84 8.59 16.02
C PHE A 39 -9.01 9.04 15.14
N LEU A 40 -9.02 8.52 13.92
CA LEU A 40 -10.09 8.62 12.94
C LEU A 40 -10.26 7.24 12.28
N ASP A 41 -11.50 6.78 12.13
CA ASP A 41 -11.79 5.58 11.34
C ASP A 41 -12.03 6.01 9.88
N LEU A 42 -11.10 5.68 9.00
CA LEU A 42 -11.14 6.04 7.59
C LEU A 42 -11.78 4.92 6.77
N GLN A 43 -12.68 5.27 5.86
CA GLN A 43 -13.12 4.37 4.80
C GLN A 43 -12.12 4.44 3.64
N VAL A 44 -11.41 3.35 3.40
CA VAL A 44 -10.32 3.27 2.44
C VAL A 44 -10.66 2.24 1.38
N MET A 45 -10.62 2.66 0.13
CA MET A 45 -10.92 1.80 -1.02
C MET A 45 -9.64 1.16 -1.57
N ASP A 46 -9.68 -0.14 -1.83
CA ASP A 46 -8.54 -0.82 -2.43
C ASP A 46 -8.58 -0.85 -3.96
N SER A 47 -7.59 -1.50 -4.59
CA SER A 47 -7.51 -1.64 -6.05
C SER A 47 -8.61 -2.49 -6.69
N LYS A 48 -9.39 -3.23 -5.89
CA LYS A 48 -10.56 -4.02 -6.31
C LYS A 48 -11.88 -3.33 -5.93
N GLU A 49 -11.82 -2.04 -5.61
CA GLU A 49 -12.96 -1.21 -5.18
C GLU A 49 -13.64 -1.69 -3.88
N GLN A 50 -13.00 -2.57 -3.12
CA GLN A 50 -13.51 -3.01 -1.83
C GLN A 50 -13.17 -1.97 -0.75
N GLN A 51 -14.16 -1.61 0.07
CA GLN A 51 -14.01 -0.69 1.18
C GLN A 51 -13.48 -1.38 2.44
N TRP A 52 -12.55 -0.72 3.12
CA TRP A 52 -11.94 -1.14 4.37
C TRP A 52 -12.01 -0.02 5.39
N THR A 53 -12.47 -0.33 6.59
CA THR A 53 -12.36 0.60 7.72
C THR A 53 -10.99 0.45 8.36
N LEU A 54 -10.15 1.47 8.23
CA LEU A 54 -8.81 1.51 8.83
C LEU A 54 -8.74 2.62 9.88
N ARG A 55 -8.35 2.29 11.11
CA ARG A 55 -8.17 3.29 12.17
C ARG A 55 -6.82 3.96 12.04
N TYR A 56 -6.84 5.22 11.60
CA TYR A 56 -5.73 6.16 11.65
C TYR A 56 -5.57 6.68 13.08
N TYR A 57 -4.47 6.34 13.75
CA TYR A 57 -4.19 6.75 15.13
C TYR A 57 -2.93 7.61 15.21
N THR A 58 -3.02 8.72 15.91
CA THR A 58 -1.92 9.63 16.27
C THR A 58 -1.68 9.54 17.78
N ARG A 59 -0.40 9.42 18.18
CA ARG A 59 -0.07 9.28 19.61
C ARG A 59 -0.24 10.63 20.33
N PRO A 60 -0.85 10.67 21.53
CA PRO A 60 -0.82 11.85 22.38
C PRO A 60 0.62 12.18 22.79
N GLY A 61 1.02 13.44 22.69
CA GLY A 61 2.26 13.94 23.30
C GLY A 61 3.51 14.02 22.43
N GLY A 62 3.41 14.37 21.14
CA GLY A 62 4.57 14.93 20.43
C GLY A 62 4.51 14.93 18.91
N ASN A 63 5.04 16.00 18.33
CA ASN A 63 5.03 16.38 16.91
C ASN A 63 5.83 15.42 15.98
N ARG A 64 6.28 14.27 16.48
CA ARG A 64 7.28 13.40 15.82
C ARG A 64 6.97 11.90 15.88
N ALA A 65 5.87 11.48 16.51
CA ALA A 65 5.48 10.07 16.47
C ALA A 65 4.77 9.78 15.14
N SER A 66 5.29 8.81 14.38
CA SER A 66 4.61 8.32 13.18
C SER A 66 3.17 7.89 13.51
N PRO A 67 2.16 8.39 12.78
CA PRO A 67 0.82 7.85 12.89
C PRO A 67 0.80 6.39 12.44
N VAL A 68 -0.23 5.66 12.83
CA VAL A 68 -0.36 4.24 12.52
C VAL A 68 -1.76 3.87 12.03
N PHE A 69 -1.86 2.88 11.14
CA PHE A 69 -3.12 2.13 10.96
C PHE A 69 -3.18 0.96 11.93
N THR A 70 -4.26 0.88 12.70
CA THR A 70 -4.45 -0.12 13.76
C THR A 70 -5.62 -1.06 13.46
N VAL A 71 -6.85 -0.66 13.80
CA VAL A 71 -8.06 -1.43 13.52
C VAL A 71 -8.20 -1.65 12.01
N GLY A 72 -8.61 -2.86 11.60
CA GLY A 72 -8.77 -3.26 10.20
C GLY A 72 -7.46 -3.62 9.48
N TRP A 73 -6.30 -3.13 9.94
CA TRP A 73 -5.03 -3.32 9.23
C TRP A 73 -4.61 -4.79 9.08
N LEU A 74 -4.57 -5.58 10.16
CA LEU A 74 -4.18 -7.00 10.07
C LEU A 74 -5.20 -7.86 9.31
N GLN A 75 -6.45 -7.41 9.18
CA GLN A 75 -7.43 -8.06 8.32
C GLN A 75 -7.11 -7.75 6.84
N PHE A 76 -6.80 -6.50 6.53
CA PHE A 76 -6.34 -6.08 5.21
C PHE A 76 -5.07 -6.82 4.78
N VAL A 77 -4.05 -6.89 5.64
CA VAL A 77 -2.79 -7.64 5.39
C VAL A 77 -3.08 -9.07 4.97
N ARG A 78 -3.91 -9.78 5.74
CA ARG A 78 -4.26 -11.18 5.46
C ARG A 78 -5.06 -11.32 4.17
N ALA A 79 -6.05 -10.46 3.94
CA ALA A 79 -6.91 -10.53 2.76
C ALA A 79 -6.18 -10.17 1.46
N LYS A 80 -5.16 -9.30 1.53
CA LYS A 80 -4.36 -8.87 0.38
C LYS A 80 -3.03 -9.60 0.25
N HIS A 81 -2.76 -10.55 1.15
CA HIS A 81 -1.53 -11.33 1.21
C HIS A 81 -0.27 -10.44 1.17
N LEU A 82 -0.29 -9.34 1.94
CA LEU A 82 0.85 -8.43 2.01
C LEU A 82 2.05 -9.10 2.68
N GLN A 83 3.24 -8.80 2.18
CA GLN A 83 4.49 -9.35 2.66
C GLN A 83 5.51 -8.25 3.00
N VAL A 84 6.52 -8.62 3.79
CA VAL A 84 7.65 -7.74 4.06
C VAL A 84 8.35 -7.42 2.73
N GLY A 85 8.61 -6.14 2.49
CA GLY A 85 9.20 -5.66 1.25
C GLY A 85 8.19 -5.23 0.18
N ASP A 86 6.89 -5.52 0.33
CA ASP A 86 5.87 -4.92 -0.54
C ASP A 86 5.88 -3.40 -0.40
N GLU A 87 5.75 -2.67 -1.51
CA GLU A 87 5.50 -1.23 -1.48
C GLU A 87 3.99 -0.97 -1.41
N LEU A 88 3.58 -0.24 -0.36
CA LEU A 88 2.21 0.20 -0.18
C LEU A 88 2.10 1.68 -0.54
N THR A 89 1.11 2.05 -1.34
CA THR A 89 0.71 3.44 -1.58
C THR A 89 -0.61 3.74 -0.88
N PHE A 90 -0.69 4.94 -0.30
CA PHE A 90 -1.91 5.48 0.29
C PHE A 90 -2.16 6.88 -0.25
N ASP A 91 -3.33 7.06 -0.85
CA ASP A 91 -3.69 8.25 -1.62
C ASP A 91 -4.93 8.91 -1.02
N GLY A 92 -4.95 10.24 -1.02
CA GLY A 92 -6.14 11.03 -0.73
C GLY A 92 -6.58 11.80 -1.95
N TYR A 93 -7.86 11.69 -2.30
CA TYR A 93 -8.47 12.40 -3.41
C TYR A 93 -9.54 13.34 -2.89
N GLN A 94 -9.45 14.61 -3.26
CA GLN A 94 -10.55 15.55 -3.09
C GLN A 94 -11.61 15.28 -4.16
N VAL A 95 -12.84 15.02 -3.72
CA VAL A 95 -13.99 14.78 -4.59
C VAL A 95 -15.11 15.76 -4.23
N ARG A 96 -15.94 16.11 -5.21
CA ARG A 96 -17.22 16.77 -4.95
C ARG A 96 -18.26 15.69 -4.72
N ALA A 97 -18.92 15.73 -3.57
CA ALA A 97 -20.09 14.93 -3.27
C ALA A 97 -21.33 15.48 -4.00
N ASP A 98 -22.43 14.73 -3.95
CA ASP A 98 -23.67 15.05 -4.66
C ASP A 98 -24.34 16.33 -4.14
N ASP A 99 -24.10 16.67 -2.89
CA ASP A 99 -24.50 17.93 -2.24
C ASP A 99 -23.60 19.13 -2.62
N GLY A 100 -22.54 18.89 -3.41
CA GLY A 100 -21.56 19.89 -3.80
C GLY A 100 -20.44 20.11 -2.77
N GLU A 101 -20.48 19.45 -1.61
CA GLU A 101 -19.44 19.55 -0.59
C GLU A 101 -18.16 18.83 -1.05
N LEU A 102 -17.03 19.35 -0.57
CA LEU A 102 -15.72 18.75 -0.82
C LEU A 102 -15.45 17.68 0.23
N GLN A 103 -15.29 16.44 -0.21
CA GLN A 103 -14.95 15.31 0.63
C GLN A 103 -13.61 14.71 0.21
N VAL A 104 -12.98 13.97 1.12
CA VAL A 104 -11.74 13.24 0.83
C VAL A 104 -12.05 11.75 0.73
N GLN A 105 -11.69 11.15 -0.40
CA GLN A 105 -11.71 9.70 -0.58
C GLN A 105 -10.29 9.14 -0.44
N TYR A 106 -10.16 8.08 0.34
CA TYR A 106 -8.88 7.43 0.57
C TYR A 106 -8.76 6.16 -0.27
N ARG A 107 -7.59 5.95 -0.88
CA ARG A 107 -7.27 4.71 -1.59
C ARG A 107 -5.98 4.10 -1.04
N ILE A 108 -5.94 2.77 -1.03
CA ILE A 108 -4.77 2.00 -0.60
C ILE A 108 -4.46 0.91 -1.59
N GLN A 109 -3.21 0.82 -2.02
CA GLN A 109 -2.82 -0.13 -3.05
C GLN A 109 -1.45 -0.73 -2.74
N ARG A 110 -1.28 -2.00 -3.08
CA ARG A 110 0.04 -2.59 -3.20
C ARG A 110 0.58 -2.22 -4.56
N ARG A 111 1.71 -1.52 -4.62
CA ARG A 111 2.44 -1.38 -5.87
C ARG A 111 3.19 -2.69 -6.10
N GLU A 112 2.81 -3.40 -7.16
CA GLU A 112 3.64 -4.49 -7.64
C GLU A 112 4.87 -3.87 -8.28
N GLU A 113 6.04 -4.14 -7.72
CA GLU A 113 7.26 -3.78 -8.40
C GLU A 113 7.34 -4.61 -9.68
N GLN A 114 7.33 -3.94 -10.84
CA GLN A 114 7.39 -4.59 -12.15
C GLN A 114 8.72 -5.37 -12.37
N SER A 115 9.64 -5.35 -11.40
CA SER A 115 10.95 -6.00 -11.46
C SER A 115 10.91 -7.53 -11.38
N VAL A 116 9.88 -8.15 -10.78
CA VAL A 116 9.86 -9.62 -10.59
C VAL A 116 9.25 -10.37 -11.79
N LEU A 117 8.38 -9.72 -12.56
CA LEU A 117 7.80 -10.32 -13.78
C LEU A 117 8.84 -10.45 -14.91
N PHE A 118 9.83 -9.55 -14.97
CA PHE A 118 10.91 -9.63 -15.94
C PHE A 118 11.84 -10.81 -15.63
N THR A 119 12.21 -11.02 -14.37
CA THR A 119 13.09 -12.14 -13.99
C THR A 119 12.41 -13.50 -14.11
N LYS A 120 11.12 -13.61 -13.74
CA LYS A 120 10.38 -14.89 -13.85
C LYS A 120 10.06 -15.28 -15.30
N LYS A 121 9.74 -14.32 -16.18
CA LYS A 121 9.56 -14.61 -17.61
C LYS A 121 10.87 -14.98 -18.31
N ASN A 122 11.99 -14.35 -17.94
CA ASN A 122 13.30 -14.68 -18.51
C ASN A 122 13.87 -16.01 -17.99
N ALA A 123 13.63 -16.36 -16.72
CA ALA A 123 14.04 -17.67 -16.19
C ALA A 123 13.32 -18.83 -16.91
N ALA A 124 12.02 -18.70 -17.20
CA ALA A 124 11.27 -19.74 -17.91
C ALA A 124 11.73 -19.95 -19.37
N ILE A 125 12.28 -18.92 -20.01
CA ILE A 125 12.80 -19.01 -21.39
C ILE A 125 14.16 -19.71 -21.42
N ILE A 126 15.02 -19.51 -20.41
CA ILE A 126 16.37 -20.12 -20.40
C ILE A 126 16.33 -21.64 -20.28
N TYR A 127 15.31 -22.22 -19.61
CA TYR A 127 15.20 -23.68 -19.47
C TYR A 127 14.63 -24.41 -20.70
N SER A 128 14.03 -23.71 -21.67
CA SER A 128 13.44 -24.34 -22.87
C SER A 128 14.35 -24.34 -24.10
N ILE A 129 15.44 -23.56 -24.09
CA ILE A 129 16.43 -23.49 -25.20
C ILE A 129 17.61 -24.47 -25.02
N GLY A 130 17.68 -25.18 -23.90
CA GLY A 130 18.80 -26.06 -23.57
C GLY A 130 18.45 -27.53 -23.57
N LEU A 131 18.08 -28.11 -24.72
CA LEU A 131 18.17 -29.54 -25.00
C LEU A 131 17.87 -29.83 -26.49
N SER A 132 18.91 -29.81 -27.32
CA SER A 132 19.00 -30.64 -28.53
C SER A 132 20.47 -30.91 -28.85
N SER A 133 20.92 -32.05 -28.33
CA SER A 133 21.71 -33.04 -29.05
C SER A 133 23.10 -32.64 -29.54
N VAL A 134 24.09 -33.09 -28.76
CA VAL A 134 25.32 -33.68 -29.30
C VAL A 134 24.95 -34.72 -30.37
N THR A 135 25.44 -34.55 -31.60
CA THR A 135 25.87 -35.68 -32.44
C THR A 135 27.09 -35.26 -33.26
N GLU A 136 28.02 -36.22 -33.36
CA GLU A 136 29.35 -36.20 -33.97
C GLU A 136 29.44 -35.60 -35.38
N ASN A 137 30.61 -35.06 -35.72
CA ASN A 137 31.48 -35.59 -36.79
C ASN A 137 32.70 -34.69 -37.03
N ILE A 138 33.91 -35.18 -36.73
CA ILE A 138 35.14 -34.67 -37.35
C ILE A 138 35.91 -35.90 -37.86
N LYS A 139 36.23 -35.84 -39.15
CA LYS A 139 36.88 -36.85 -39.99
C LYS A 139 38.21 -37.36 -39.46
#